data_AF-A0A3C1YBV5-F1
#
_entry.id   AF-A0A3C1YBV5-F1
#
_cell.length_a   1.000
_cell.length_b   1.000
_cell.length_c   1.000
_cell.angle_alpha   90.00
_cell.angle_beta   90.00
_cell.angle_gamma   90.00
#
_symmetry.space_group_name_H-M   'P 1'
#
loop_
_entity.id
_entity.type
_entity.pdbx_description
1 polymer ?
#
loop_
_entity_poly.entity_id
_entity_poly.type
_entity_poly.pdbx_seq_one_letter_code
_entity_poly.pdbx_strand_id
1 'polypeptide(L)'
;MKNNLLLIAILIAFTSSAQQRLSVTEAQELGLQNNIKVKNAKLEVSLAKKKVLETIGIGLPKINGEVSWQQFLEIPTTVVPANMFVPTAPKGEYAELQ
;
A
#
# COMPACT_ATOMS: atom_id res chain seq x y z
N MET A 1 -25.17 32.21 -41.19
CA MET A 1 -24.52 31.49 -40.07
C MET A 1 -23.41 30.55 -40.52
N LYS A 2 -23.59 29.74 -41.58
CA LYS A 2 -22.56 28.80 -42.09
C LYS A 2 -21.27 29.49 -42.58
N ASN A 3 -21.37 30.65 -43.23
CA ASN A 3 -20.21 31.41 -43.71
C ASN A 3 -19.38 32.03 -42.58
N ASN A 4 -20.03 32.46 -41.49
CA ASN A 4 -19.35 33.00 -40.31
C ASN A 4 -18.59 31.90 -39.55
N LEU A 5 -19.13 30.67 -39.54
CA LEU A 5 -18.47 29.50 -38.93
C LEU A 5 -17.19 29.12 -39.68
N LEU A 6 -17.20 29.20 -41.02
CA LEU A 6 -16.01 28.97 -41.85
C LEU A 6 -14.90 30.01 -41.60
N LEU A 7 -15.28 31.27 -41.40
CA LEU A 7 -14.33 32.35 -41.06
C LEU A 7 -13.64 32.11 -39.71
N ILE A 8 -14.39 31.63 -38.71
CA ILE A 8 -13.85 31.29 -37.39
C ILE A 8 -12.90 30.08 -37.48
N ALA A 9 -13.26 29.05 -38.25
CA ALA A 9 -12.41 27.88 -38.44
C ALA A 9 -11.07 28.22 -39.12
N ILE A 10 -11.11 29.12 -40.12
CA ILE A 10 -9.90 29.61 -40.80
C ILE A 10 -9.01 30.41 -39.84
N LEU A 11 -9.60 31.27 -39.00
CA LEU A 11 -8.85 32.05 -38.02
C LEU A 11 -8.12 31.16 -37.00
N ILE A 12 -8.76 30.07 -36.55
CA ILE A 12 -8.15 29.09 -35.63
C ILE A 12 -7.00 28.32 -36.30
N ALA A 13 -7.11 28.05 -37.60
CA ALA A 13 -6.04 27.37 -38.34
C ALA A 13 -4.77 28.22 -38.46
N PHE A 14 -4.91 29.55 -38.61
CA PHE A 14 -3.77 30.47 -38.71
C PHE A 14 -3.05 30.74 -37.38
N THR A 15 -3.70 30.49 -36.24
CA THR A 15 -3.09 30.69 -34.91
C THR A 15 -2.45 29.43 -34.34
N SER A 16 -2.57 28.28 -35.03
CA SER A 16 -2.00 27.03 -34.57
C SER A 16 -0.48 26.99 -34.79
N SER A 17 0.29 27.17 -33.72
CA SER A 17 1.72 26.88 -33.68
C SER A 17 1.97 25.62 -32.87
N ALA A 18 2.35 24.53 -33.55
CA ALA A 18 2.60 23.23 -32.93
C ALA A 18 4.08 22.95 -32.64
N GLN A 19 5.01 23.71 -33.23
CA GLN A 19 6.44 23.46 -33.10
C GLN A 19 7.09 24.35 -32.04
N GLN A 20 7.49 23.76 -30.91
CA GLN A 20 8.41 24.38 -29.97
C GLN A 20 9.83 24.34 -30.53
N ARG A 21 10.43 25.51 -30.75
CA ARG A 21 11.87 25.64 -31.05
C ARG A 21 12.62 25.62 -29.72
N LEU A 22 13.29 24.51 -29.44
CA LEU A 22 14.13 24.34 -28.25
C LEU A 22 15.59 24.36 -28.66
N SER A 23 16.43 25.05 -27.88
CA SER A 23 17.87 24.83 -27.94
C SER A 23 18.21 23.42 -27.44
N VAL A 24 19.41 22.92 -27.78
CA VAL A 24 19.88 21.59 -27.32
C VAL A 24 19.84 21.49 -25.79
N THR A 25 20.25 22.57 -25.10
CA THR A 25 20.23 22.65 -23.64
C THR A 25 18.81 22.61 -23.09
N GLU A 26 17.87 23.36 -23.68
CA GLU A 26 16.47 23.34 -23.24
C GLU A 26 15.82 21.97 -23.48
N ALA A 27 16.13 21.32 -24.61
CA ALA A 27 15.63 19.97 -24.90
C ALA A 27 16.16 18.94 -23.91
N GLN A 28 17.42 19.07 -23.48
CA GLN A 28 18.01 18.21 -22.44
C GLN A 28 17.34 18.43 -21.09
N GLU A 29 17.14 19.68 -20.68
CA GLU A 29 16.50 20.01 -19.40
C GLU A 29 15.04 19.53 -19.37
N LEU A 30 14.27 19.82 -20.43
CA LEU A 30 12.90 19.31 -20.60
C LEU A 30 12.86 17.78 -20.56
N GLY A 31 13.82 17.15 -21.23
CA GLY A 31 14.01 15.71 -21.20
C GLY A 31 14.23 15.21 -19.77
N LEU A 32 15.21 15.77 -19.05
CA LEU A 32 15.56 15.35 -17.69
C LEU A 32 14.41 15.56 -16.69
N GLN A 33 13.71 16.68 -16.78
CA GLN A 33 12.57 17.00 -15.92
C GLN A 33 11.38 16.06 -16.12
N ASN A 34 11.13 15.64 -17.37
CA ASN A 34 9.98 14.80 -17.70
C ASN A 34 10.31 13.31 -17.76
N ASN A 35 11.59 12.95 -17.78
CA ASN A 35 12.03 11.57 -17.88
C ASN A 35 11.59 10.75 -16.65
N ILE A 36 10.82 9.70 -16.92
CA ILE A 36 10.31 8.79 -15.89
C ILE A 36 11.43 8.06 -15.16
N LYS A 37 12.50 7.65 -15.85
CA LYS A 37 13.65 6.99 -15.20
C LYS A 37 14.32 7.92 -14.19
N VAL A 38 14.46 9.20 -14.51
CA VAL A 38 15.04 10.21 -13.60
C VAL A 38 14.15 10.43 -12.38
N LYS A 39 12.83 10.56 -12.60
CA LYS A 39 11.85 10.64 -11.50
C LYS A 39 11.89 9.40 -10.62
N ASN A 40 11.91 8.22 -11.22
CA ASN A 40 11.98 6.95 -10.50
C ASN A 40 13.28 6.82 -9.70
N ALA A 41 14.43 7.18 -10.28
CA ALA A 41 15.71 7.17 -9.56
C ALA A 41 15.68 8.08 -8.31
N LYS A 42 15.08 9.29 -8.42
CA LYS A 42 14.88 10.17 -7.27
C LYS A 42 13.97 9.55 -6.20
N LEU A 43 12.93 8.83 -6.62
CA LEU A 43 12.03 8.11 -5.73
C LEU A 43 12.73 6.93 -5.05
N GLU A 44 13.56 6.17 -5.77
CA GLU A 44 14.36 5.06 -5.23
C GLU A 44 15.33 5.55 -4.14
N VAL A 45 15.99 6.70 -4.35
CA VAL A 45 16.83 7.30 -3.30
C VAL A 45 16.01 7.66 -2.06
N SER A 46 14.82 8.22 -2.26
CA SER A 46 13.92 8.57 -1.16
C SER A 46 13.39 7.32 -0.43
N LEU A 47 13.09 6.27 -1.19
CA LEU A 47 12.68 4.97 -0.68
C LEU A 47 13.80 4.32 0.15
N ALA A 48 15.03 4.34 -0.35
CA ALA A 48 16.20 3.83 0.36
C ALA A 48 16.40 4.55 1.71
N LYS A 49 16.27 5.89 1.73
CA LYS A 49 16.32 6.67 2.99
C LYS A 49 15.22 6.25 3.97
N LYS A 50 13.98 6.05 3.50
CA LYS A 50 12.88 5.58 4.34
C LYS A 50 13.10 4.16 4.86
N LYS A 51 13.69 3.27 4.05
CA LYS A 51 14.03 1.90 4.45
C LYS A 51 15.08 1.87 5.56
N VAL A 52 16.04 2.81 5.53
CA VAL A 52 16.98 3.01 6.65
C VAL A 52 16.22 3.41 7.92
N LEU A 53 15.30 4.36 7.84
CA LEU A 53 14.47 4.78 9.00
C LEU A 53 13.60 3.63 9.53
N GLU A 54 13.01 2.82 8.66
CA GLU A 54 12.26 1.62 9.05
C GLU A 54 13.14 0.62 9.79
N THR A 55 14.35 0.38 9.27
CA THR A 55 15.34 -0.52 9.90
C THR A 55 15.73 -0.02 11.29
N ILE A 56 15.96 1.29 11.43
CA ILE A 56 16.22 1.93 12.72
C ILE A 56 15.01 1.76 13.64
N GLY A 57 13.79 2.00 13.14
CA GLY A 57 12.55 1.85 13.89
C GLY A 57 12.27 0.41 14.36
N ILE A 58 12.74 -0.61 13.64
CA ILE A 58 12.71 -2.01 14.09
C ILE A 58 13.65 -2.22 15.28
N GLY A 59 14.81 -1.56 15.29
CA GLY A 59 15.79 -1.65 16.38
C GLY A 59 15.43 -0.83 17.63
N LEU A 60 14.45 0.07 17.54
CA LEU A 60 13.98 0.86 18.68
C LEU A 60 12.92 0.10 19.49
N PRO A 61 12.85 0.32 20.82
CA PRO A 61 11.78 -0.23 21.64
C PRO A 61 10.42 0.32 21.17
N LYS A 62 9.48 -0.59 20.89
CA LYS A 62 8.12 -0.24 20.46
C LYS A 62 7.21 -0.15 21.68
N ILE A 63 6.48 0.96 21.80
CA ILE A 63 5.41 1.11 22.79
C ILE A 63 4.10 0.82 22.06
N ASN A 64 3.46 -0.29 22.41
CA ASN A 64 2.17 -0.69 21.85
C ASN A 64 1.12 -0.68 22.96
N GLY A 65 -0.12 -0.31 22.62
CA GLY A 65 -1.27 -0.40 23.51
C GLY A 65 -2.30 -1.34 22.90
N GLU A 66 -2.76 -2.31 23.69
CA GLU A 66 -3.82 -3.23 23.30
C GLU A 66 -4.85 -3.28 24.42
N VAL A 67 -6.14 -3.18 24.06
CA VAL A 67 -7.26 -3.33 24.99
C VAL A 67 -8.05 -4.54 24.54
N SER A 68 -8.04 -5.59 25.36
CA SER A 68 -8.83 -6.79 25.15
C SER A 68 -9.78 -6.96 26.32
N TRP A 69 -11.06 -7.15 26.03
CA TRP A 69 -12.10 -7.45 27.01
C TRP A 69 -12.75 -8.78 26.64
N GLN A 70 -12.58 -9.78 27.49
CA GLN A 70 -13.13 -11.12 27.30
C GLN A 70 -13.93 -11.49 28.55
N GLN A 71 -15.23 -11.78 28.39
CA GLN A 71 -16.10 -12.23 29.48
C GLN A 71 -16.56 -13.65 29.20
N PHE A 72 -16.10 -14.60 30.01
CA PHE A 72 -16.58 -15.98 30.01
C PHE A 72 -17.60 -16.14 31.15
N LEU A 73 -18.86 -16.44 30.81
CA LEU A 73 -19.93 -16.64 31.79
C LEU A 73 -19.86 -18.03 32.46
N GLU A 74 -19.19 -18.98 31.80
CA GLU A 74 -18.89 -20.32 32.26
C GLU A 74 -17.47 -20.67 31.77
N ILE A 75 -16.73 -21.46 32.53
CA ILE A 75 -15.36 -21.86 32.16
C ILE A 75 -15.46 -22.67 30.85
N PRO A 76 -14.73 -22.33 29.78
CA PRO A 76 -14.72 -23.13 28.56
C PRO A 76 -14.04 -24.47 28.86
N THR A 77 -14.82 -25.46 29.29
CA THR A 77 -14.34 -26.82 29.51
C THR A 77 -14.20 -27.49 28.16
N THR A 78 -13.02 -28.06 27.92
CA THR A 78 -12.82 -28.91 26.75
C THR A 78 -13.16 -30.33 27.17
N VAL A 79 -14.24 -30.88 26.62
CA VAL A 79 -14.62 -32.27 26.88
C VAL A 79 -13.71 -33.21 26.10
N VAL A 80 -13.05 -34.11 26.81
CA VAL A 80 -12.23 -35.16 26.20
C VAL A 80 -12.70 -36.53 26.70
N PRO A 81 -12.64 -37.58 25.86
CA PRO A 81 -13.02 -38.93 26.31
C PRO A 81 -12.11 -39.40 27.46
N ALA A 82 -12.70 -39.80 28.59
CA ALA A 82 -11.96 -40.23 29.79
C ALA A 82 -11.04 -41.44 29.51
N ASN A 83 -11.39 -42.25 28.51
CA ASN A 83 -10.60 -43.36 27.99
C ASN A 83 -9.19 -42.97 27.48
N MET A 84 -8.90 -41.69 27.26
CA MET A 84 -7.54 -41.25 26.87
C MET A 84 -6.56 -41.19 28.06
N PHE A 85 -7.05 -40.97 29.29
CA PHE A 85 -6.20 -40.85 30.49
C PHE A 85 -6.32 -42.05 31.43
N VAL A 86 -7.47 -42.73 31.43
CA VAL A 86 -7.70 -43.95 32.22
C VAL A 86 -8.19 -45.07 31.27
N PRO A 87 -7.35 -46.07 30.95
CA PRO A 87 -7.69 -47.15 30.00
C PRO A 87 -8.89 -48.02 30.41
N THR A 88 -9.26 -48.01 31.70
CA THR A 88 -10.34 -48.81 32.28
C THR A 88 -11.68 -48.06 32.35
N ALA A 89 -11.76 -46.81 31.88
CA ALA A 89 -13.00 -46.04 31.91
C ALA A 89 -14.05 -46.57 30.89
N PRO A 90 -15.35 -46.64 31.23
CA PRO A 90 -16.42 -47.02 30.32
C PRO A 90 -16.51 -46.09 29.10
N LYS A 91 -16.70 -46.65 27.89
CA LYS A 91 -16.87 -45.86 26.66
C LYS A 91 -18.13 -45.01 26.77
N GLY A 92 -17.96 -43.69 26.86
CA GLY A 92 -19.06 -42.72 26.98
C GLY A 92 -18.91 -41.75 28.16
N GLU A 93 -17.93 -41.97 29.03
CA GLU A 93 -17.57 -41.03 30.11
C GLU A 93 -16.60 -39.96 29.57
N TYR A 94 -16.98 -38.70 29.70
CA TYR A 94 -16.15 -37.55 29.31
C TYR A 94 -15.57 -36.91 30.57
N ALA A 95 -14.28 -36.61 30.54
CA ALA A 95 -13.64 -35.82 31.59
C ALA A 95 -13.59 -34.36 31.13
N GLU A 96 -13.97 -33.45 32.02
CA GLU A 96 -13.77 -32.02 31.83
C GLU A 96 -12.29 -31.70 32.11
N LEU A 97 -11.58 -31.18 31.12
CA LEU A 97 -10.28 -30.55 31.36
C LEU A 97 -10.52 -29.07 31.63
N GLN A 98 -10.08 -28.62 32.81
CA GLN A 98 -9.95 -27.21 33.15
C GLN A 98 -8.67 -26.64 32.54
#